data_AF-A0AAV5ASP0-F1
#
_entry.id   AF-A0AAV5ASP0-F1
#
_cell.length_a   1.000
_cell.length_b   1.000
_cell.length_c   1.000
_cell.angle_alpha   90.00
_cell.angle_beta   90.00
_cell.angle_gamma   90.00
#
_symmetry.space_group_name_H-M   'P 1'
#
loop_
_entity.id
_entity.type
_entity.pdbx_description
1 polymer ?
#
loop_
_entity_poly.entity_id
_entity_poly.type
_entity_poly.pdbx_seq_one_letter_code
_entity_poly.pdbx_strand_id
1 'polypeptide(L)'
;MGWNNSLFYNLNYINDRKDKDFRDVFKDASIQIIKDDKVENIFTLRYEASIENPYFVDQKNKRFLMYFDGSILKNNVREYRHQDVNFWHSFDSERYEIYLETDQKIDTHKKYTIQECDIENEFFTHKTQKEITKHSGKVLVEYNPVTNIEIPLDKIEMLKEAYYKVADRNFGIGIGIIEPGFLNTLKGMFKK
;
A
#
# COMPACT_ATOMS: atom_id res chain seq x y z
N MET A 1 4.99 -16.91 -0.92
CA MET A 1 5.80 -15.89 -0.21
C MET A 1 5.28 -15.79 1.23
N GLY A 2 6.15 -15.67 2.24
CA GLY A 2 5.70 -15.57 3.65
C GLY A 2 5.04 -14.22 3.97
N TRP A 3 4.19 -14.17 4.99
CA TRP A 3 3.43 -12.98 5.40
C TRP A 3 4.32 -11.76 5.75
N ASN A 4 5.50 -12.00 6.35
CA ASN A 4 6.49 -10.96 6.63
C ASN A 4 7.02 -10.30 5.36
N ASN A 5 7.16 -11.08 4.27
CA ASN A 5 7.53 -10.50 2.99
C ASN A 5 6.40 -9.57 2.54
N SER A 6 5.15 -10.02 2.48
CA SER A 6 4.02 -9.18 2.03
C SER A 6 4.00 -7.80 2.74
N LEU A 7 4.08 -7.77 4.07
CA LEU A 7 4.12 -6.51 4.82
C LEU A 7 5.39 -5.67 4.59
N PHE A 8 6.55 -6.31 4.46
CA PHE A 8 7.82 -5.62 4.16
C PHE A 8 7.81 -4.97 2.78
N TYR A 9 7.31 -5.68 1.76
CA TYR A 9 7.16 -5.14 0.40
C TYR A 9 6.16 -3.98 0.38
N ASN A 10 5.23 -3.94 1.35
CA ASN A 10 4.16 -2.95 1.38
C ASN A 10 4.45 -1.69 2.22
N LEU A 11 5.41 -1.66 3.14
CA LEU A 11 5.70 -0.44 3.93
C LEU A 11 6.65 0.56 3.24
N ASN A 12 6.82 0.48 1.92
CA ASN A 12 7.81 1.24 1.14
C ASN A 12 9.28 1.06 1.61
N TYR A 13 9.55 0.15 2.55
CA TYR A 13 10.90 -0.14 3.03
C TYR A 13 11.83 -0.68 1.95
N ILE A 14 11.26 -1.27 0.90
CA ILE A 14 12.03 -1.69 -0.26
C ILE A 14 12.66 -0.56 -1.03
N ASN A 15 12.11 0.65 -0.97
CA ASN A 15 12.73 1.79 -1.62
C ASN A 15 13.70 2.50 -0.69
N ASP A 16 13.39 2.56 0.61
CA ASP A 16 14.11 3.34 1.61
C ASP A 16 15.19 2.61 2.41
N ARG A 17 15.09 1.27 2.50
CA ARG A 17 15.90 0.42 3.38
C ARG A 17 16.32 -0.87 2.67
N LYS A 18 16.73 -0.75 1.40
CA LYS A 18 17.11 -1.88 0.52
C LYS A 18 18.12 -2.85 1.16
N ASP A 19 19.01 -2.33 2.01
CA ASP A 19 20.11 -3.09 2.59
C ASP A 19 19.86 -3.53 4.05
N LYS A 20 18.65 -3.30 4.61
CA LYS A 20 18.32 -3.73 5.98
C LYS A 20 17.64 -5.08 5.99
N ASP A 21 18.07 -5.95 6.91
CA ASP A 21 17.38 -7.20 7.19
C ASP A 21 15.99 -6.91 7.77
N PHE A 22 14.95 -7.58 7.27
CA PHE A 22 13.59 -7.39 7.75
C PHE A 22 13.44 -7.75 9.24
N ARG A 23 14.27 -8.65 9.77
CA ARG A 23 14.31 -9.02 11.20
C ARG A 23 14.83 -7.89 12.08
N ASP A 24 15.51 -6.90 11.52
CA ASP A 24 15.93 -5.70 12.25
C ASP A 24 14.80 -4.69 12.38
N VAL A 25 13.79 -4.77 11.50
CA VAL A 25 12.67 -3.83 11.43
C VAL A 25 11.43 -4.38 12.12
N PHE A 26 11.11 -5.66 11.88
CA PHE A 26 9.98 -6.34 12.49
C PHE A 26 10.44 -7.13 13.72
N LYS A 27 9.91 -6.75 14.88
CA LYS A 27 10.15 -7.39 16.18
C LYS A 27 8.89 -8.11 16.65
N ASP A 28 9.09 -9.13 17.48
CA ASP A 28 8.01 -9.83 18.18
C ASP A 28 6.90 -10.37 17.26
N ALA A 29 7.28 -10.79 16.05
CA ALA A 29 6.34 -11.26 15.04
C ALA A 29 5.64 -12.55 15.48
N SER A 30 4.31 -12.57 15.40
CA SER A 30 3.49 -13.75 15.66
C SER A 30 2.45 -13.96 14.57
N ILE A 31 2.11 -15.22 14.30
CA ILE A 31 1.03 -15.60 13.39
C ILE A 31 0.08 -16.57 14.10
N GLN A 32 -1.22 -16.32 13.99
CA GLN A 32 -2.26 -17.07 14.67
C GLN A 32 -3.38 -17.41 13.69
N ILE A 33 -3.90 -18.63 13.76
CA ILE A 33 -5.13 -19.01 13.07
C ILE A 33 -6.29 -18.58 13.97
N ILE A 34 -7.11 -17.63 13.49
CA ILE A 34 -8.26 -17.12 14.24
C ILE A 34 -9.50 -17.95 13.94
N LYS A 35 -9.68 -18.38 12.69
CA LYS A 35 -10.84 -19.17 12.26
C LYS A 35 -10.49 -20.03 11.05
N ASP A 36 -10.96 -21.27 11.03
CA ASP A 36 -10.98 -22.15 9.86
C ASP A 36 -12.43 -22.60 9.64
N ASP A 37 -13.12 -21.92 8.71
CA ASP A 37 -14.51 -22.21 8.34
C ASP A 37 -14.57 -23.02 7.05
N LYS A 38 -14.73 -24.33 7.18
CA LYS A 38 -14.77 -25.26 6.05
C LYS A 38 -16.08 -25.22 5.27
N VAL A 39 -17.14 -24.64 5.84
CA VAL A 39 -18.44 -24.55 5.19
C VAL A 39 -18.45 -23.38 4.22
N GLU A 40 -18.04 -22.20 4.70
CA GLU A 40 -17.93 -21.00 3.88
C GLU A 40 -16.61 -20.96 3.08
N ASN A 41 -15.71 -21.92 3.32
CA ASN A 41 -14.35 -21.97 2.77
C ASN A 41 -13.56 -20.69 3.08
N ILE A 42 -13.69 -20.18 4.31
CA ILE A 42 -13.04 -18.96 4.80
C ILE A 42 -11.99 -19.32 5.84
N PHE A 43 -10.75 -18.89 5.60
CA PHE A 43 -9.64 -19.05 6.52
C PHE A 43 -9.18 -17.67 7.02
N THR A 44 -9.15 -17.48 8.34
CA THR A 44 -8.78 -16.20 8.97
C THR A 44 -7.49 -16.35 9.74
N LEU A 45 -6.50 -15.56 9.35
CA LEU A 45 -5.21 -15.45 10.02
C LEU A 45 -5.07 -14.08 10.68
N ARG A 46 -4.33 -14.03 11.78
CA ARG A 46 -3.83 -12.78 12.36
C ARG A 46 -2.32 -12.82 12.39
N TYR A 47 -1.71 -11.77 11.86
CA TYR A 47 -0.29 -11.51 11.98
C TYR A 47 -0.09 -10.23 12.79
N GLU A 48 0.75 -10.29 13.82
CA GLU A 48 1.08 -9.16 14.69
C GLU A 48 2.60 -9.01 14.75
N ALA A 49 3.11 -7.77 14.68
CA ALA A 49 4.52 -7.47 14.86
C ALA A 49 4.71 -6.02 15.32
N SER A 50 5.77 -5.76 16.07
CA SER A 50 6.25 -4.41 16.39
C SER A 50 7.20 -3.93 15.30
N ILE A 51 7.06 -2.67 14.87
CA ILE A 51 7.84 -2.11 13.78
C ILE A 51 8.74 -0.99 14.30
N GLU A 52 10.05 -1.20 14.20
CA GLU A 52 11.05 -0.22 14.59
C GLU A 52 11.18 0.89 13.54
N ASN A 53 11.04 2.14 14.00
CA ASN A 53 11.06 3.36 13.18
C ASN A 53 10.10 3.25 11.97
N PRO A 54 8.78 3.31 12.15
CA PRO A 54 7.80 3.05 11.10
C PRO A 54 7.73 4.13 10.01
N TYR A 55 8.45 5.24 10.17
CA TYR A 55 8.35 6.40 9.30
C TYR A 55 9.35 6.35 8.13
N PHE A 56 8.85 6.72 6.96
CA PHE A 56 9.63 7.25 5.85
C PHE A 56 9.97 8.72 6.14
N VAL A 57 11.19 9.15 5.85
CA VAL A 57 11.64 10.54 6.05
C VAL A 57 12.10 11.11 4.71
N ASP A 58 11.44 12.17 4.25
CA ASP A 58 11.84 12.82 3.00
C ASP A 58 13.11 13.67 3.13
N GLN A 59 13.63 14.15 2.00
CA GLN A 59 14.80 15.04 1.95
C GLN A 59 14.61 16.37 2.72
N LYS A 60 13.36 16.72 3.08
CA LYS A 60 13.00 17.92 3.86
C LYS A 60 12.75 17.57 5.33
N ASN A 61 13.16 16.38 5.77
CA ASN A 61 13.02 15.88 7.12
C ASN A 61 11.56 15.78 7.61
N LYS A 62 10.61 15.57 6.68
CA LYS A 62 9.20 15.33 7.02
C LYS A 62 8.95 13.84 7.14
N ARG A 63 8.25 13.44 8.21
CA ARG A 63 7.86 12.04 8.42
C ARG A 63 6.56 11.70 7.72
N PHE A 64 6.50 10.47 7.24
CA PHE A 64 5.32 9.87 6.65
C PHE A 64 5.18 8.45 7.17
N LEU A 65 3.97 8.05 7.53
CA LEU A 65 3.65 6.65 7.76
C LEU A 65 3.01 6.13 6.47
N MET A 66 3.60 5.08 5.88
CA MET A 66 3.27 4.61 4.53
C MET A 66 2.97 3.12 4.53
N TYR A 67 1.94 2.73 3.79
CA TYR A 67 1.63 1.35 3.44
C TYR A 67 1.07 1.34 2.00
N PHE A 68 1.85 0.85 1.04
CA PHE A 68 1.50 0.71 -0.37
C PHE A 68 1.51 -0.74 -0.79
N ASP A 69 0.42 -1.25 -1.34
CA ASP A 69 0.36 -2.64 -1.73
C ASP A 69 1.04 -2.89 -3.08
N GLY A 70 2.31 -3.30 -3.07
CA GLY A 70 3.09 -3.52 -4.28
C GLY A 70 2.49 -4.59 -5.20
N SER A 71 1.63 -5.48 -4.69
CA SER A 71 1.00 -6.53 -5.47
C SER A 71 0.01 -5.99 -6.51
N ILE A 72 -0.58 -4.81 -6.28
CA ILE A 72 -1.52 -4.15 -7.19
C ILE A 72 -0.83 -3.55 -8.42
N LEU A 73 0.49 -3.33 -8.38
CA LEU A 73 1.23 -2.70 -9.49
C LEU A 73 1.34 -3.58 -10.74
N LYS A 74 1.18 -4.90 -10.59
CA LYS A 74 1.30 -5.92 -11.65
C LYS A 74 2.46 -5.63 -12.61
N ASN A 75 3.68 -5.55 -12.05
CA ASN A 75 4.90 -5.14 -12.77
C ASN A 75 5.17 -5.96 -14.04
N ASN A 76 4.79 -7.23 -14.05
CA ASN A 76 4.87 -8.09 -15.23
C ASN A 76 4.11 -7.54 -16.45
N VAL A 77 3.06 -6.74 -16.24
CA VAL A 77 2.35 -6.03 -17.31
C VAL A 77 3.11 -4.76 -17.70
N ARG A 78 3.44 -3.90 -16.73
CA ARG A 78 4.10 -2.60 -16.96
C ARG A 78 5.44 -2.75 -17.68
N GLU A 79 6.14 -3.84 -17.40
CA GLU A 79 7.46 -4.18 -17.93
C GLU A 79 7.39 -5.13 -19.15
N TYR A 80 6.19 -5.44 -19.64
CA TYR A 80 6.02 -6.28 -20.82
C TYR A 80 6.65 -5.63 -22.06
N ARG A 81 7.52 -6.40 -22.75
CA ARG A 81 8.32 -5.95 -23.89
C ARG A 81 8.24 -6.87 -25.11
N HIS A 82 7.59 -8.02 -25.01
CA HIS A 82 7.45 -8.93 -26.15
C HIS A 82 6.59 -8.25 -27.23
N GLN A 83 6.98 -8.43 -28.48
CA GLN A 83 6.33 -7.81 -29.65
C GLN A 83 5.66 -8.85 -30.56
N ASP A 84 5.78 -10.13 -30.19
CA ASP A 84 5.42 -11.30 -30.99
C ASP A 84 4.52 -12.28 -30.22
N VAL A 85 4.27 -12.02 -28.94
CA VAL A 85 3.45 -12.85 -28.06
C VAL A 85 2.44 -11.94 -27.38
N ASN A 86 1.20 -12.41 -27.24
CA ASN A 86 0.17 -11.72 -26.47
C ASN A 86 0.43 -11.85 -24.96
N PHE A 87 -0.24 -11.03 -24.16
CA PHE A 87 -0.13 -11.12 -22.70
C PHE A 87 -1.26 -11.97 -22.10
N TRP A 88 -0.94 -12.96 -21.29
CA TRP A 88 -1.93 -13.73 -20.54
C TRP A 88 -2.33 -13.02 -19.26
N HIS A 89 -3.55 -12.50 -19.20
CA HIS A 89 -4.08 -11.76 -18.05
C HIS A 89 -4.87 -12.70 -17.13
N SER A 90 -4.28 -13.04 -16.00
CA SER A 90 -4.83 -13.96 -15.01
C SER A 90 -4.46 -13.50 -13.61
N PHE A 91 -5.16 -12.48 -13.13
CA PHE A 91 -5.00 -11.95 -11.78
C PHE A 91 -6.23 -12.26 -10.94
N ASP A 92 -6.05 -12.30 -9.62
CA ASP A 92 -7.12 -12.49 -8.66
C ASP A 92 -7.79 -11.14 -8.35
N SER A 93 -9.09 -11.20 -8.02
CA SER A 93 -9.79 -10.04 -7.46
C SER A 93 -9.32 -9.77 -6.03
N GLU A 94 -9.17 -8.50 -5.69
CA GLU A 94 -8.67 -8.09 -4.37
C GLU A 94 -9.62 -7.04 -3.78
N ARG A 95 -10.02 -7.26 -2.53
CA ARG A 95 -10.74 -6.27 -1.73
C ARG A 95 -10.23 -6.30 -0.31
N TYR A 96 -9.66 -5.19 0.13
CA TYR A 96 -9.08 -5.10 1.47
C TYR A 96 -9.06 -3.66 1.96
N GLU A 97 -8.86 -3.53 3.27
CA GLU A 97 -8.80 -2.26 3.96
C GLU A 97 -7.45 -2.12 4.65
N ILE A 98 -6.83 -0.95 4.50
CA ILE A 98 -5.66 -0.57 5.27
C ILE A 98 -6.08 0.53 6.23
N TYR A 99 -5.87 0.29 7.51
CA TYR A 99 -6.12 1.25 8.58
C TYR A 99 -4.81 1.60 9.27
N LEU A 100 -4.47 2.89 9.26
CA LEU A 100 -3.31 3.45 9.95
C LEU A 100 -3.78 4.40 11.05
N GLU A 101 -3.20 4.27 12.23
CA GLU A 101 -3.46 5.13 13.38
C GLU A 101 -2.14 5.66 13.96
N THR A 102 -2.17 6.89 14.45
CA THR A 102 -0.99 7.58 14.99
C THR A 102 -1.38 8.56 16.10
N ASP A 103 -0.52 8.71 17.10
CA ASP A 103 -0.65 9.72 18.15
C ASP A 103 -0.26 11.13 17.66
N GLN A 104 0.36 11.22 16.49
CA GLN A 104 0.77 12.46 15.85
C GLN A 104 -0.36 13.05 14.99
N LYS A 105 -0.36 14.38 14.83
CA LYS A 105 -1.31 15.04 13.92
C LYS A 105 -0.97 14.76 12.46
N ILE A 106 -1.97 14.44 11.67
CA ILE A 106 -1.87 14.18 10.22
C ILE A 106 -2.17 15.46 9.43
N ASP A 107 -1.42 15.66 8.34
CA ASP A 107 -1.74 16.65 7.31
C ASP A 107 -2.84 16.12 6.38
N THR A 108 -4.08 16.52 6.67
CA THR A 108 -5.30 16.08 5.99
C THR A 108 -5.55 16.78 4.66
N HIS A 109 -4.70 17.72 4.24
CA HIS A 109 -4.86 18.47 2.99
C HIS A 109 -3.79 18.12 1.95
N LYS A 110 -2.74 17.42 2.36
CA LYS A 110 -1.68 16.98 1.46
C LYS A 110 -2.26 16.05 0.40
N LYS A 111 -2.07 16.41 -0.88
CA LYS A 111 -2.53 15.62 -2.04
C LYS A 111 -2.24 14.13 -1.87
N TYR A 112 -1.02 13.78 -1.50
CA TYR A 112 -0.61 12.39 -1.31
C TYR A 112 -1.40 11.63 -0.25
N THR A 113 -1.83 12.31 0.83
CA THR A 113 -2.62 11.71 1.91
C THR A 113 -4.05 11.39 1.45
N ILE A 114 -4.67 12.30 0.68
CA ILE A 114 -6.09 12.23 0.31
C ILE A 114 -6.36 11.70 -1.10
N GLN A 115 -5.32 11.45 -1.89
CA GLN A 115 -5.49 11.05 -3.29
C GLN A 115 -6.15 9.68 -3.39
N GLU A 116 -7.22 9.65 -4.18
CA GLU A 116 -7.96 8.45 -4.56
C GLU A 116 -7.72 8.12 -6.05
N CYS A 117 -8.09 6.89 -6.40
CA CYS A 117 -8.03 6.31 -7.72
C CYS A 117 -9.38 5.71 -8.06
N ASP A 118 -9.81 5.94 -9.30
CA ASP A 118 -10.97 5.30 -9.90
C ASP A 118 -10.62 5.05 -11.38
N ILE A 119 -10.40 3.79 -11.73
CA ILE A 119 -10.03 3.34 -13.06
C ILE A 119 -11.01 2.26 -13.47
N GLU A 120 -11.58 2.43 -14.65
CA GLU A 120 -12.45 1.47 -15.30
C GLU A 120 -12.03 1.34 -16.77
N ASN A 121 -11.76 0.12 -17.20
CA ASN A 121 -11.44 -0.21 -18.59
C ASN A 121 -11.90 -1.64 -18.91
N GLU A 122 -11.69 -2.07 -20.16
CA GLU A 122 -12.13 -3.39 -20.64
C GLU A 122 -11.47 -4.59 -19.94
N PHE A 123 -10.37 -4.39 -19.21
CA PHE A 123 -9.58 -5.44 -18.59
C PHE A 123 -9.63 -5.46 -17.07
N PHE A 124 -9.92 -4.33 -16.41
CA PHE A 124 -10.10 -4.29 -14.96
C PHE A 124 -10.81 -3.02 -14.48
N THR A 125 -11.35 -3.11 -13.25
CA THR A 125 -11.67 -1.95 -12.42
C THR A 125 -10.74 -1.85 -11.23
N HIS A 126 -10.36 -0.63 -10.85
CA HIS A 126 -9.57 -0.36 -9.66
C HIS A 126 -10.05 0.90 -8.97
N LYS A 127 -10.40 0.77 -7.70
CA LYS A 127 -10.91 1.87 -6.89
C LYS A 127 -10.19 1.92 -5.55
N THR A 128 -9.84 3.13 -5.12
CA THR A 128 -9.37 3.38 -3.77
C THR A 128 -10.19 4.51 -3.14
N GLN A 129 -10.74 4.29 -1.95
CA GLN A 129 -11.49 5.31 -1.20
C GLN A 129 -10.82 5.56 0.14
N LYS A 130 -10.64 6.83 0.51
CA LYS A 130 -9.88 7.23 1.70
C LYS A 130 -10.73 8.01 2.68
N GLU A 131 -10.66 7.60 3.93
CA GLU A 131 -11.19 8.36 5.07
C GLU A 131 -10.00 8.81 5.93
N ILE A 132 -9.73 10.12 5.94
CA ILE A 132 -8.59 10.69 6.66
C ILE A 132 -9.10 11.56 7.80
N THR A 133 -8.62 11.29 9.01
CA THR A 133 -8.85 12.11 10.20
C THR A 133 -7.55 12.76 10.67
N LYS A 134 -7.60 13.48 11.80
CA LYS A 134 -6.40 14.11 12.38
C LYS A 134 -5.38 13.10 12.94
N HIS A 135 -5.78 11.84 13.18
CA HIS A 135 -4.96 10.82 13.85
C HIS A 135 -5.07 9.44 13.20
N SER A 136 -5.89 9.29 12.17
CA SER A 136 -6.01 8.03 11.44
C SER A 136 -6.21 8.25 9.95
N GLY A 137 -5.87 7.23 9.17
CA GLY A 137 -6.16 7.15 7.77
C GLY A 137 -6.61 5.74 7.42
N LYS A 138 -7.72 5.63 6.72
CA LYS A 138 -8.28 4.39 6.22
C LYS A 138 -8.31 4.46 4.70
N VAL A 139 -7.91 3.38 4.03
CA VAL A 139 -8.13 3.21 2.60
C VAL A 139 -8.80 1.87 2.33
N LEU A 140 -9.93 1.90 1.63
CA LEU A 140 -10.52 0.74 0.99
C LEU A 140 -9.92 0.60 -0.40
N VAL A 141 -9.38 -0.56 -0.73
CA VAL A 141 -8.88 -0.89 -2.06
C VAL A 141 -9.74 -1.99 -2.66
N GLU A 142 -10.20 -1.78 -3.89
CA GLU A 142 -10.96 -2.72 -4.69
C GLU A 142 -10.31 -2.87 -6.06
N TYR A 143 -10.02 -4.10 -6.46
CA TYR A 143 -9.45 -4.45 -7.75
C TYR A 143 -10.19 -5.66 -8.32
N ASN A 144 -10.79 -5.48 -9.49
CA ASN A 144 -11.57 -6.52 -10.16
C ASN A 144 -11.06 -6.69 -11.60
N PRO A 145 -10.13 -7.62 -11.84
CA PRO A 145 -9.66 -7.93 -13.18
C PRO A 145 -10.63 -8.83 -13.93
N VAL A 146 -10.68 -8.68 -15.26
CA VAL A 146 -11.14 -9.75 -16.14
C VAL A 146 -10.03 -10.79 -16.21
N THR A 147 -10.30 -12.01 -15.75
CA THR A 147 -9.28 -13.05 -15.57
C THR A 147 -9.36 -14.14 -16.64
N ASN A 148 -8.26 -14.84 -16.88
CA ASN A 148 -8.09 -15.91 -17.87
C ASN A 148 -8.38 -15.47 -19.31
N ILE A 149 -7.87 -14.31 -19.70
CA ILE A 149 -7.98 -13.80 -21.07
C ILE A 149 -6.61 -13.53 -21.69
N GLU A 150 -6.57 -13.60 -23.01
CA GLU A 150 -5.43 -13.17 -23.80
C GLU A 150 -5.61 -11.70 -24.19
N ILE A 151 -4.59 -10.88 -23.91
CA ILE A 151 -4.55 -9.46 -24.27
C ILE A 151 -3.77 -9.33 -25.57
N PRO A 152 -4.43 -8.89 -26.67
CA PRO A 152 -3.77 -8.66 -27.94
C PRO A 152 -2.66 -7.62 -27.84
N LEU A 153 -1.59 -7.79 -28.64
CA LEU A 153 -0.43 -6.88 -28.69
C LEU A 153 -0.81 -5.39 -28.85
N ASP A 154 -1.81 -5.07 -29.66
CA ASP A 154 -2.28 -3.70 -29.92
C ASP A 154 -2.99 -3.06 -28.71
N LYS A 155 -3.36 -3.86 -27.71
CA LYS A 155 -4.01 -3.42 -26.46
C LYS A 155 -3.04 -3.31 -25.28
N ILE A 156 -1.83 -3.85 -25.41
CA ILE A 156 -0.86 -3.91 -24.31
C ILE A 156 -0.46 -2.53 -23.81
N GLU A 157 -0.21 -1.56 -24.69
CA GLU A 157 0.19 -0.21 -24.26
C GLU A 157 -0.93 0.51 -23.49
N MET A 158 -2.19 0.36 -23.93
CA MET A 158 -3.34 0.88 -23.19
C MET A 158 -3.42 0.26 -21.78
N LEU A 159 -3.24 -1.06 -21.69
CA LEU A 159 -3.25 -1.78 -20.41
C LEU A 159 -2.09 -1.32 -19.50
N LYS A 160 -0.89 -1.15 -20.06
CA LYS A 160 0.28 -0.63 -19.34
C LYS A 160 0.02 0.76 -18.79
N GLU A 161 -0.51 1.67 -19.60
CA GLU A 161 -0.87 3.02 -19.17
C GLU A 161 -1.87 3.01 -18.00
N ALA A 162 -2.84 2.09 -18.01
CA ALA A 162 -3.78 1.94 -16.90
C ALA A 162 -3.06 1.51 -15.60
N TYR A 163 -2.15 0.54 -15.65
CA TYR A 163 -1.34 0.16 -14.48
C TYR A 163 -0.31 1.22 -14.05
N TYR A 164 0.20 2.04 -14.98
CA TYR A 164 0.99 3.22 -14.62
C TYR A 164 0.17 4.24 -13.85
N LYS A 165 -1.09 4.49 -14.27
CA LYS A 165 -2.01 5.37 -13.53
C LYS A 165 -2.27 4.86 -12.11
N VAL A 166 -2.47 3.55 -11.92
CA VAL A 166 -2.58 2.94 -10.58
C VAL A 166 -1.36 3.26 -9.73
N ALA A 167 -0.16 3.06 -10.29
CA ALA A 167 1.10 3.32 -9.60
C ALA A 167 1.27 4.80 -9.16
N ASP A 168 0.88 5.73 -10.04
CA ASP A 168 0.98 7.17 -9.79
C ASP A 168 -0.08 7.70 -8.81
N ARG A 169 -1.16 6.94 -8.58
CA ARG A 169 -2.35 7.38 -7.81
C ARG A 169 -2.32 6.95 -6.35
N ASN A 170 -1.18 6.53 -5.82
CA ASN A 170 -1.02 6.07 -4.45
C ASN A 170 -1.89 4.84 -4.15
N PHE A 171 -1.43 3.67 -4.64
CA PHE A 171 -2.01 2.31 -4.52
C PHE A 171 -2.01 1.74 -3.07
N GLY A 172 -2.13 2.64 -2.10
CA GLY A 172 -2.27 2.35 -0.69
C GLY A 172 -2.49 3.67 0.05
N ILE A 173 -1.83 3.86 1.18
CA ILE A 173 -1.98 5.05 2.00
C ILE A 173 -0.64 5.54 2.54
N GLY A 174 -0.43 6.86 2.41
CA GLY A 174 0.71 7.54 2.98
C GLY A 174 0.24 8.76 3.74
N ILE A 175 0.31 8.73 5.06
CA ILE A 175 -0.11 9.85 5.91
C ILE A 175 1.09 10.73 6.23
N GLY A 176 1.01 12.02 5.88
CA GLY A 176 2.03 13.00 6.25
C GLY A 176 1.88 13.44 7.70
N ILE A 177 2.95 13.37 8.48
CA ILE A 177 2.95 13.82 9.87
C ILE A 177 3.21 15.33 9.93
N ILE A 178 2.42 16.05 10.72
CA ILE A 178 2.67 17.46 11.04
C ILE A 178 3.70 17.50 12.16
N GLU A 179 4.92 17.92 11.81
CA GLU A 179 5.98 18.04 12.82
C GLU A 179 5.64 19.13 13.85
N PRO A 180 5.87 18.88 15.15
CA PRO A 180 5.66 19.88 16.17
C PRO A 180 6.57 21.08 15.91
N GLY A 181 5.97 22.25 15.71
CA GLY A 181 6.74 23.50 15.55
C GLY A 181 7.61 23.77 16.77
N PHE A 182 8.73 24.48 16.56
CA PHE A 182 9.74 24.79 17.58
C PHE A 182 9.16 25.29 18.92
N LEU A 183 8.11 26.13 18.86
CA LEU A 183 7.42 26.67 20.04
C LEU A 183 6.65 25.62 20.86
N ASN A 184 6.15 24.56 20.22
CA ASN A 184 5.46 23.46 20.92
C ASN A 184 6.46 22.54 21.63
N THR A 185 7.64 22.32 21.04
CA THR A 185 8.73 21.57 21.67
C THR A 185 9.25 22.27 22.92
N LEU A 186 9.38 23.60 22.88
CA LEU A 186 9.74 24.42 24.05
C LEU A 186 8.68 24.32 25.16
N LYS A 187 7.38 24.45 24.84
CA LYS A 187 6.30 24.31 25.84
C LYS A 187 6.26 22.93 26.50
N GLY A 188 6.63 21.87 25.80
CA GLY A 188 6.76 20.53 26.36
C GLY A 188 7.90 20.40 27.37
N MET A 189 9.02 21.11 27.14
CA MET A 189 10.14 21.15 28.09
C MET A 189 9.81 21.91 29.38
N PHE A 190 8.95 22.93 29.31
CA PHE A 190 8.49 23.70 30.48
C PHE A 190 7.34 23.03 31.27
N LYS A 191 6.88 21.84 30.84
CA LYS A 191 5.87 21.03 31.56
C LYS A 191 6.47 19.82 32.28
N LYS A 192 7.80 19.72 32.36
CA LYS A 192 8.50 18.79 33.26
C LYS A 192 8.87 19.49 34.56
#